data_AF-A0A7C4BN93-F1
#
_entry.id   AF-A0A7C4BN93-F1
#
_cell.length_a   1.000
_cell.length_b   1.000
_cell.length_c   1.000
_cell.angle_alpha   90.00
_cell.angle_beta   90.00
_cell.angle_gamma   90.00
#
_symmetry.space_group_name_H-M   'P 1'
#
loop_
_entity.id
_entity.type
_entity.pdbx_description
1 polymer ?
#
loop_
_entity_poly.entity_id
_entity_poly.type
_entity_poly.pdbx_seq_one_letter_code
_entity_poly.pdbx_strand_id
1 'polypeptide(L)'
;MKFGFVSKLFFIAFICFYITFISCISADVTKDEAEIDATQIMELYDKYINKFNGIYGNTVIYSPSIEEAENGLKNIEEAEKEALPAIQPMLAIFAEKYGTTGMEISDKLFKLGLKDLQDAGSRYDSLYKAVENVIKSRKATAEFLAQQVNETITRINFFVPELRVKKLEEAKELLIIANKFDPNNNDINKMLANIDQQITNMADKIEKDIDKKLWEGHIKDFAGPGKIDELAKTAIEYFKNDKEWGKNEKTKTEILAVAIRGQWKIAETNIFGQVIQWRLPIHLAITTDKLREKNIAKVYELSPVTKIGSPGKTPKEPPFEGFWVGNSWMMRIDKLPAIKKELPKDTNKPESIQNTTTDDVKTTE
;
A
#
# COMPACT_ATOMS: atom_id res chain seq x y z
N MET A 1 -13.11 6.12 -36.61
CA MET A 1 -12.21 5.76 -37.72
C MET A 1 -11.50 4.47 -37.32
N LYS A 2 -11.54 3.44 -38.19
CA LYS A 2 -11.34 2.02 -37.88
C LYS A 2 -9.91 1.68 -37.40
N PHE A 3 -9.75 1.31 -36.13
CA PHE A 3 -8.57 0.59 -35.60
C PHE A 3 -9.05 -0.74 -35.02
N GLY A 4 -9.20 -1.75 -35.88
CA GLY A 4 -9.68 -3.08 -35.47
C GLY A 4 -9.13 -4.25 -36.28
N PHE A 5 -8.21 -4.00 -37.23
CA PHE A 5 -7.78 -5.03 -38.19
C PHE A 5 -6.29 -5.38 -38.13
N VAL A 6 -5.48 -4.65 -37.35
CA VAL A 6 -4.02 -4.82 -37.32
C VAL A 6 -3.57 -5.92 -36.34
N SER A 7 -4.41 -6.29 -35.37
CA SER A 7 -4.04 -7.28 -34.33
C SER A 7 -3.97 -8.73 -34.85
N LYS A 8 -4.82 -9.10 -35.82
CA LYS A 8 -4.82 -10.47 -36.38
C LYS A 8 -3.62 -10.79 -37.28
N LEU A 9 -3.01 -9.78 -37.91
CA LEU A 9 -1.87 -9.98 -38.82
C LEU A 9 -0.53 -10.17 -38.09
N PHE A 10 -0.38 -9.60 -36.89
CA PHE A 10 0.84 -9.79 -36.09
C PHE A 10 0.92 -11.17 -35.42
N PHE A 11 -0.23 -11.81 -35.14
CA PHE A 11 -0.27 -13.15 -34.56
C PHE A 11 0.19 -14.25 -35.55
N ILE A 12 -0.02 -14.04 -36.85
CA ILE A 12 0.48 -14.93 -37.90
C ILE A 12 2.01 -14.77 -38.05
N ALA A 13 2.53 -13.55 -37.95
CA ALA A 13 3.95 -13.28 -38.19
C ALA A 13 4.90 -13.88 -37.13
N PHE A 14 4.48 -14.05 -35.87
CA PHE A 14 5.34 -14.63 -34.83
C PHE A 14 5.39 -16.18 -34.85
N ILE A 15 4.41 -16.82 -35.51
CA ILE A 15 4.45 -18.26 -35.83
C ILE A 15 5.23 -18.49 -37.14
N CYS A 16 5.36 -17.47 -38.00
CA CYS A 16 6.00 -17.59 -39.31
C CYS A 16 7.53 -17.64 -39.34
N PHE A 17 8.26 -17.43 -38.23
CA PHE A 17 9.73 -17.48 -38.29
C PHE A 17 10.34 -18.89 -38.15
N TYR A 18 9.52 -19.95 -38.12
CA TYR A 18 9.99 -21.34 -38.14
C TYR A 18 9.37 -22.23 -39.23
N ILE A 19 8.56 -21.68 -40.13
CA ILE A 19 7.88 -22.49 -41.16
C ILE A 19 8.28 -22.01 -42.54
N THR A 20 9.40 -22.54 -43.03
CA THR A 20 9.66 -22.68 -44.46
C THR A 20 8.46 -23.39 -45.10
N PHE A 21 7.84 -22.68 -46.05
CA PHE A 21 6.76 -23.09 -46.94
C PHE A 21 6.75 -24.61 -47.26
N ILE A 22 5.87 -25.37 -46.60
CA ILE A 22 5.38 -26.65 -47.10
C ILE A 22 4.00 -26.37 -47.69
N SER A 23 3.84 -26.59 -48.99
CA SER A 23 2.54 -26.53 -49.65
C SER A 23 1.60 -27.56 -49.01
N CYS A 24 0.55 -27.09 -48.32
CA CYS A 24 -0.47 -27.94 -47.70
C CYS A 24 -1.24 -28.73 -48.77
N ILE A 25 -0.84 -29.98 -48.96
CA ILE A 25 -1.78 -31.03 -49.34
C ILE A 25 -2.57 -31.32 -48.06
N SER A 26 -3.81 -30.80 -47.95
CA SER A 26 -4.72 -31.25 -46.89
C SER A 26 -5.05 -32.71 -47.16
N ALA A 27 -4.27 -33.63 -46.59
CA ALA A 27 -4.66 -35.02 -46.52
C ALA A 27 -6.01 -35.11 -45.80
N ASP A 28 -6.94 -35.91 -46.33
CA ASP A 28 -8.19 -36.17 -45.65
C ASP A 28 -7.89 -36.84 -44.30
N VAL A 29 -8.29 -36.17 -43.21
CA VAL A 29 -8.10 -36.68 -41.85
C VAL A 29 -8.95 -37.94 -41.68
N THR A 30 -8.30 -39.03 -41.26
CA THR A 30 -9.00 -40.31 -41.05
C THR A 30 -9.83 -40.28 -39.77
N LYS A 31 -10.83 -41.16 -39.66
CA LYS A 31 -11.66 -41.26 -38.45
C LYS A 31 -10.82 -41.60 -37.21
N ASP A 32 -9.90 -42.56 -37.34
CA ASP A 32 -9.05 -43.02 -36.23
C ASP A 32 -8.09 -41.93 -35.75
N GLU A 33 -7.52 -41.17 -36.68
CA GLU A 33 -6.70 -39.99 -36.37
C GLU A 33 -7.50 -38.91 -35.65
N ALA A 34 -8.72 -38.63 -36.13
CA ALA A 34 -9.62 -37.67 -35.50
C ALA A 34 -10.05 -38.07 -34.09
N GLU A 35 -10.24 -39.37 -33.84
CA GLU A 35 -10.54 -39.90 -32.51
C GLU A 35 -9.36 -39.69 -31.55
N ILE A 36 -8.14 -40.03 -31.97
CA ILE A 36 -6.92 -39.84 -31.18
C ILE A 36 -6.71 -38.35 -30.84
N ASP A 37 -6.80 -37.47 -31.84
CA ASP A 37 -6.61 -36.03 -31.65
C ASP A 37 -7.69 -35.47 -30.70
N ALA A 38 -8.96 -35.87 -30.87
CA ALA A 38 -10.07 -35.46 -30.00
C ALA A 38 -9.87 -35.91 -28.55
N THR A 39 -9.43 -37.14 -28.30
CA THR A 39 -9.11 -37.60 -26.96
C THR A 39 -7.97 -36.79 -26.34
N GLN A 40 -6.90 -36.54 -27.10
CA GLN A 40 -5.75 -35.79 -26.61
C GLN A 40 -6.10 -34.35 -26.19
N ILE A 41 -6.91 -33.62 -26.98
CA ILE A 41 -7.31 -32.25 -26.58
C ILE A 41 -8.20 -32.27 -25.33
N MET A 42 -9.02 -33.31 -25.16
CA MET A 42 -9.85 -33.47 -23.97
C MET A 42 -9.00 -33.73 -22.73
N GLU A 43 -8.00 -34.63 -22.83
CA GLU A 43 -7.06 -34.92 -21.74
C GLU A 43 -6.22 -33.70 -21.37
N LEU A 44 -5.74 -32.95 -22.36
CA LEU A 44 -5.03 -31.68 -22.11
C LEU A 44 -5.92 -30.66 -21.41
N TYR A 45 -7.19 -30.55 -21.81
CA TYR A 45 -8.15 -29.70 -21.12
C TYR A 45 -8.30 -30.11 -19.67
N ASP A 46 -8.63 -31.38 -19.38
CA ASP A 46 -8.87 -31.86 -18.01
C ASP A 46 -7.63 -31.69 -17.13
N LYS A 47 -6.45 -31.91 -17.69
CA LYS A 47 -5.19 -31.81 -16.97
C LYS A 47 -4.79 -30.37 -16.64
N TYR A 48 -5.00 -29.44 -17.57
CA TYR A 48 -4.37 -28.12 -17.49
C TYR A 48 -5.32 -26.94 -17.33
N ILE A 49 -6.63 -27.05 -17.60
CA ILE A 49 -7.52 -25.89 -17.61
C ILE A 49 -7.49 -25.10 -16.29
N ASN A 50 -7.38 -25.80 -15.16
CA ASN A 50 -7.33 -25.19 -13.82
C ASN A 50 -6.07 -24.33 -13.59
N LYS A 51 -4.99 -24.55 -14.36
CA LYS A 51 -3.77 -23.72 -14.30
C LYS A 51 -3.98 -22.32 -14.83
N PHE A 52 -5.08 -22.08 -15.54
CA PHE A 52 -5.46 -20.77 -16.06
C PHE A 52 -6.47 -20.04 -15.17
N ASN A 53 -6.88 -20.63 -14.04
CA ASN A 53 -7.76 -19.96 -13.08
C ASN A 53 -7.10 -18.67 -12.56
N GLY A 54 -7.84 -17.56 -12.59
CA GLY A 54 -7.30 -16.24 -12.27
C GLY A 54 -6.72 -15.47 -13.47
N ILE A 55 -6.55 -16.10 -14.64
CA ILE A 55 -5.95 -15.45 -15.83
C ILE A 55 -7.05 -15.07 -16.82
N TYR A 56 -7.57 -13.85 -16.69
CA TYR A 56 -8.74 -13.37 -17.45
C TYR A 56 -8.42 -12.29 -18.51
N GLY A 57 -7.16 -12.13 -18.90
CA GLY A 57 -6.70 -11.02 -19.74
C GLY A 57 -6.35 -9.76 -18.96
N ASN A 58 -6.65 -9.74 -17.65
CA ASN A 58 -5.96 -8.97 -16.62
C ASN A 58 -6.04 -9.80 -15.32
N THR A 59 -4.89 -10.19 -14.77
CA THR A 59 -4.83 -11.11 -13.62
C THR A 59 -4.94 -10.37 -12.28
N VAL A 60 -4.83 -9.04 -12.29
CA VAL A 60 -4.84 -8.21 -11.08
C VAL A 60 -5.90 -7.13 -11.23
N ILE A 61 -6.89 -7.11 -10.34
CA ILE A 61 -8.06 -6.23 -10.44
C ILE A 61 -8.27 -5.53 -9.09
N TYR A 62 -8.59 -4.23 -9.13
CA TYR A 62 -8.93 -3.36 -7.99
C TYR A 62 -7.78 -3.08 -6.99
N SER A 63 -7.22 -1.86 -7.02
CA SER A 63 -6.27 -1.31 -6.03
C SER A 63 -5.28 -2.34 -5.46
N PRO A 64 -4.39 -2.88 -6.29
CA PRO A 64 -3.70 -4.12 -5.97
C PRO A 64 -2.65 -3.96 -4.88
N SER A 65 -2.64 -4.92 -3.98
CA SER A 65 -1.52 -5.16 -3.07
C SER A 65 -0.33 -5.79 -3.80
N ILE A 66 0.85 -5.69 -3.19
CA ILE A 66 2.08 -6.35 -3.66
C ILE A 66 1.86 -7.86 -3.76
N GLU A 67 1.23 -8.47 -2.76
CA GLU A 67 0.94 -9.90 -2.70
C GLU A 67 0.03 -10.36 -3.86
N GLU A 68 -1.04 -9.61 -4.16
CA GLU A 68 -1.92 -9.92 -5.30
C GLU A 68 -1.17 -9.83 -6.64
N ALA A 69 -0.29 -8.84 -6.80
CA ALA A 69 0.52 -8.69 -8.00
C ALA A 69 1.54 -9.83 -8.16
N GLU A 70 2.20 -10.25 -7.07
CA GLU A 70 3.12 -11.40 -7.07
C GLU A 70 2.41 -12.72 -7.37
N ASN A 71 1.24 -12.95 -6.74
CA ASN A 71 0.43 -14.13 -7.01
C ASN A 71 -0.04 -14.17 -8.47
N GLY A 72 -0.46 -13.02 -9.02
CA GLY A 72 -0.84 -12.92 -10.42
C GLY A 72 0.31 -13.25 -11.37
N LEU A 73 1.52 -12.78 -11.06
CA LEU A 73 2.73 -13.05 -11.84
C LEU A 73 3.07 -14.54 -11.81
N LYS A 74 3.06 -15.13 -10.61
CA LYS A 74 3.33 -16.54 -10.39
C LYS A 74 2.36 -17.43 -11.18
N ASN A 75 1.06 -17.14 -11.14
CA ASN A 75 0.06 -17.92 -11.87
C ASN A 75 0.31 -17.89 -13.39
N ILE A 76 0.69 -16.73 -13.94
CA ILE A 76 1.06 -16.62 -15.36
C ILE A 76 2.32 -17.43 -15.66
N GLU A 77 3.38 -17.30 -14.85
CA GLU A 77 4.65 -18.01 -15.04
C GLU A 77 4.47 -19.54 -14.96
N GLU A 78 3.63 -20.01 -14.04
CA GLU A 78 3.27 -21.44 -13.93
C GLU A 78 2.50 -21.92 -15.17
N ALA A 79 1.51 -21.17 -15.66
CA ALA A 79 0.78 -21.51 -16.88
C ALA A 79 1.72 -21.54 -18.10
N GLU A 80 2.60 -20.55 -18.23
CA GLU A 80 3.60 -20.46 -19.30
C GLU A 80 4.60 -21.63 -19.29
N LYS A 81 5.03 -22.07 -18.09
CA LYS A 81 6.02 -23.12 -17.94
C LYS A 81 5.43 -24.52 -18.06
N GLU A 82 4.26 -24.75 -17.45
CA GLU A 82 3.72 -26.10 -17.25
C GLU A 82 2.63 -26.48 -18.25
N ALA A 83 1.83 -25.51 -18.71
CA ALA A 83 0.64 -25.77 -19.52
C ALA A 83 0.85 -25.39 -21.00
N LEU A 84 1.38 -24.20 -21.29
CA LEU A 84 1.53 -23.72 -22.67
C LEU A 84 2.34 -24.66 -23.58
N PRO A 85 3.48 -25.24 -23.17
CA PRO A 85 4.27 -26.10 -24.05
C PRO A 85 3.54 -27.37 -24.48
N ALA A 86 2.61 -27.86 -23.66
CA ALA A 86 1.80 -29.04 -23.96
C ALA A 86 0.58 -28.69 -24.82
N ILE A 87 -0.04 -27.54 -24.59
CA ILE A 87 -1.33 -27.18 -25.19
C ILE A 87 -1.16 -26.51 -26.56
N GLN A 88 -0.20 -25.60 -26.72
CA GLN A 88 -0.05 -24.82 -27.95
C GLN A 88 0.17 -25.67 -29.21
N PRO A 89 1.01 -26.73 -29.19
CA PRO A 89 1.17 -27.59 -30.36
C PRO A 89 -0.15 -28.27 -30.76
N MET A 90 -0.92 -28.75 -29.77
CA MET A 90 -2.19 -29.42 -30.05
C MET A 90 -3.23 -28.45 -30.61
N LEU A 91 -3.29 -27.22 -30.08
CA LEU A 91 -4.17 -26.18 -30.64
C LEU A 91 -3.81 -25.85 -32.08
N ALA A 92 -2.52 -25.78 -32.42
CA ALA A 92 -2.09 -25.52 -33.79
C ALA A 92 -2.47 -26.66 -34.75
N ILE A 93 -2.26 -27.92 -34.32
CA ILE A 93 -2.68 -29.11 -35.07
C ILE A 93 -4.20 -29.08 -35.28
N PHE A 94 -4.97 -28.74 -34.25
CA PHE A 94 -6.42 -28.68 -34.36
C PHE A 94 -6.90 -27.59 -35.33
N ALA A 95 -6.30 -26.40 -35.23
CA ALA A 95 -6.58 -25.28 -36.11
C ALA A 95 -6.36 -25.63 -37.58
N GLU A 96 -5.29 -26.36 -37.89
CA GLU A 96 -4.95 -26.80 -39.24
C GLU A 96 -5.86 -27.92 -39.74
N LYS A 97 -6.05 -28.97 -38.93
CA LYS A 97 -6.75 -30.18 -39.35
C LYS A 97 -8.27 -30.07 -39.26
N TYR A 98 -8.82 -29.41 -38.25
CA TYR A 98 -10.25 -29.46 -37.93
C TYR A 98 -10.98 -28.13 -38.04
N GLY A 99 -10.27 -27.01 -37.87
CA GLY A 99 -10.84 -25.67 -37.91
C GLY A 99 -10.41 -24.86 -36.69
N THR A 100 -10.68 -23.56 -36.74
CA THR A 100 -10.18 -22.58 -35.77
C THR A 100 -11.17 -22.25 -34.67
N THR A 101 -12.38 -22.84 -34.73
CA THR A 101 -13.46 -22.64 -33.76
C THR A 101 -14.02 -23.97 -33.29
N GLY A 102 -14.55 -24.00 -32.07
CA GLY A 102 -15.17 -25.20 -31.51
C GLY A 102 -16.32 -25.74 -32.37
N MET A 103 -17.08 -24.86 -33.02
CA MET A 103 -18.15 -25.25 -33.94
C MET A 103 -17.63 -25.99 -35.17
N GLU A 104 -16.60 -25.44 -35.84
CA GLU A 104 -15.99 -26.09 -37.01
C GLU A 104 -15.43 -27.47 -36.66
N ILE A 105 -14.78 -27.57 -35.50
CA ILE A 105 -14.21 -28.81 -34.98
C ILE A 105 -15.31 -29.84 -34.70
N SER A 106 -16.33 -29.47 -33.92
CA SER A 106 -17.44 -30.36 -33.58
C SER A 106 -18.19 -30.84 -34.83
N ASP A 107 -18.44 -29.95 -35.79
CA ASP A 107 -19.09 -30.31 -37.06
C ASP A 107 -18.26 -31.30 -37.88
N LYS A 108 -16.93 -31.12 -37.90
CA LYS A 108 -16.04 -32.03 -38.63
C LYS A 108 -15.98 -33.40 -37.97
N LEU A 109 -15.87 -33.46 -36.64
CA LEU A 109 -15.91 -34.72 -35.88
C LEU A 109 -17.25 -35.44 -36.06
N PHE A 110 -18.36 -34.69 -36.08
CA PHE A 110 -19.70 -35.23 -36.33
C PHE A 110 -19.79 -35.87 -37.73
N LYS A 111 -19.26 -35.20 -38.78
CA LYS A 111 -19.24 -35.72 -40.16
C LYS A 111 -18.40 -37.00 -40.30
N LEU A 112 -17.38 -37.17 -39.45
CA LEU A 112 -16.57 -38.39 -39.37
C LEU A 112 -17.24 -39.51 -38.54
N GLY A 113 -18.43 -39.26 -37.98
CA GLY A 113 -19.17 -40.23 -37.17
C GLY A 113 -18.72 -40.32 -35.71
N LEU A 114 -17.93 -39.37 -35.21
CA LEU A 114 -17.43 -39.31 -33.83
C LEU A 114 -18.38 -38.50 -32.93
N LYS A 115 -19.63 -38.96 -32.80
CA LYS A 115 -20.69 -38.21 -32.10
C LYS A 115 -20.44 -38.04 -30.60
N ASP A 116 -19.73 -38.97 -29.98
CA ASP A 116 -19.47 -38.96 -28.53
C ASP A 116 -18.30 -38.02 -28.15
N LEU A 117 -17.59 -37.47 -29.14
CA LEU A 117 -16.45 -36.56 -28.96
C LEU A 117 -16.77 -35.10 -29.31
N GLN A 118 -18.06 -34.74 -29.38
CA GLN A 118 -18.49 -33.39 -29.75
C GLN A 118 -17.97 -32.30 -28.80
N ASP A 119 -17.68 -32.66 -27.54
CA ASP A 119 -17.11 -31.75 -26.53
C ASP A 119 -15.66 -31.33 -26.82
N ALA A 120 -14.96 -32.01 -27.74
CA ALA A 120 -13.60 -31.63 -28.12
C ALA A 120 -13.53 -30.19 -28.67
N GLY A 121 -14.56 -29.75 -29.40
CA GLY A 121 -14.64 -28.37 -29.90
C GLY A 121 -14.76 -27.32 -28.81
N SER A 122 -15.61 -27.54 -27.79
CA SER A 122 -15.78 -26.59 -26.68
C SER A 122 -14.54 -26.54 -25.77
N ARG A 123 -13.85 -27.67 -25.60
CA ARG A 123 -12.59 -27.79 -24.87
C ARG A 123 -11.44 -27.11 -25.61
N TYR A 124 -11.36 -27.27 -26.93
CA TYR A 124 -10.46 -26.50 -27.79
C TYR A 124 -10.68 -24.99 -27.60
N ASP A 125 -11.92 -24.49 -27.71
CA ASP A 125 -12.22 -23.06 -27.57
C ASP A 125 -11.80 -22.51 -26.20
N SER A 126 -12.01 -23.31 -25.15
CA SER A 126 -11.65 -22.93 -23.79
C SER A 126 -10.14 -22.85 -23.60
N LEU A 127 -9.39 -23.84 -24.09
CA LEU A 127 -7.93 -23.83 -24.07
C LEU A 127 -7.38 -22.69 -24.92
N TYR A 128 -7.92 -22.48 -26.12
CA TYR A 128 -7.52 -21.38 -27.00
C TYR A 128 -7.67 -20.02 -26.32
N LYS A 129 -8.84 -19.75 -25.71
CA LYS A 129 -9.09 -18.52 -24.94
C LYS A 129 -8.16 -18.40 -23.73
N ALA A 130 -7.87 -19.50 -23.04
CA ALA A 130 -6.97 -19.49 -21.91
C ALA A 130 -5.53 -19.11 -22.31
N VAL A 131 -5.01 -19.67 -23.41
CA VAL A 131 -3.71 -19.29 -23.99
C VAL A 131 -3.70 -17.83 -24.40
N GLU A 132 -4.76 -17.36 -25.06
CA GLU A 132 -4.88 -15.95 -25.47
C GLU A 132 -4.88 -15.01 -24.25
N ASN A 133 -5.56 -15.39 -23.17
CA ASN A 133 -5.61 -14.62 -21.93
C ASN A 133 -4.25 -14.52 -21.24
N VAL A 134 -3.42 -15.56 -21.25
CA VAL A 134 -2.05 -15.50 -20.70
C VAL A 134 -1.24 -14.39 -21.38
N ILE A 135 -1.26 -14.38 -22.72
CA ILE A 135 -0.52 -13.40 -23.53
C ILE A 135 -1.04 -11.98 -23.27
N LYS A 136 -2.38 -11.80 -23.23
CA LYS A 136 -3.00 -10.51 -22.96
C LYS A 136 -2.72 -10.01 -21.54
N SER A 137 -2.80 -10.90 -20.54
CA SER A 137 -2.64 -10.57 -19.13
C SER A 137 -1.27 -9.96 -18.83
N ARG A 138 -0.17 -10.45 -19.44
CA ARG A 138 1.17 -9.88 -19.26
C ARG A 138 1.17 -8.36 -19.47
N LYS A 139 0.75 -7.93 -20.66
CA LYS A 139 0.73 -6.51 -21.01
C LYS A 139 -0.31 -5.72 -20.20
N ALA A 140 -1.55 -6.21 -20.14
CA ALA A 140 -2.64 -5.50 -19.49
C ALA A 140 -2.41 -5.32 -17.98
N THR A 141 -1.88 -6.34 -17.30
CA THR A 141 -1.55 -6.25 -15.88
C THR A 141 -0.37 -5.30 -15.63
N ALA A 142 0.67 -5.34 -16.48
CA ALA A 142 1.78 -4.38 -16.37
C ALA A 142 1.28 -2.92 -16.49
N GLU A 143 0.47 -2.63 -17.51
CA GLU A 143 -0.12 -1.30 -17.74
C GLU A 143 -1.03 -0.87 -16.57
N PHE A 144 -1.85 -1.78 -16.04
CA PHE A 144 -2.71 -1.50 -14.89
C PHE A 144 -1.89 -1.15 -13.64
N LEU A 145 -0.86 -1.94 -13.32
CA LEU A 145 0.02 -1.67 -12.18
C LEU A 145 0.74 -0.33 -12.33
N ALA A 146 1.24 -0.03 -13.53
CA ALA A 146 1.87 1.25 -13.85
C ALA A 146 0.90 2.43 -13.62
N GLN A 147 -0.36 2.29 -14.02
CA GLN A 147 -1.40 3.29 -13.78
C GLN A 147 -1.63 3.50 -12.27
N GLN A 148 -1.77 2.43 -11.49
CA GLN A 148 -2.00 2.50 -10.04
C GLN A 148 -0.84 3.16 -9.30
N VAL A 149 0.40 2.88 -9.72
CA VAL A 149 1.58 3.56 -9.20
C VAL A 149 1.55 5.06 -9.53
N ASN A 150 1.25 5.42 -10.78
CA ASN A 150 1.16 6.83 -11.17
C ASN A 150 0.07 7.59 -10.40
N GLU A 151 -1.08 6.96 -10.14
CA GLU A 151 -2.15 7.52 -9.29
C GLU A 151 -1.66 7.75 -7.86
N THR A 152 -0.91 6.79 -7.29
CA THR A 152 -0.32 6.90 -5.95
C THR A 152 0.67 8.06 -5.87
N ILE A 153 1.59 8.17 -6.84
CA ILE A 153 2.58 9.25 -6.92
C ILE A 153 1.88 10.60 -7.03
N THR A 154 0.88 10.72 -7.92
CA THR A 154 0.13 11.96 -8.12
C THR A 154 -0.60 12.41 -6.85
N ARG A 155 -1.10 11.44 -6.06
CA ARG A 155 -1.84 11.69 -4.82
C ARG A 155 -0.96 11.69 -3.57
N ILE A 156 0.37 11.63 -3.69
CA ILE A 156 1.25 11.38 -2.56
C ILE A 156 1.09 12.41 -1.44
N ASN A 157 0.76 13.65 -1.77
CA ASN A 157 0.57 14.73 -0.80
C ASN A 157 -0.73 14.61 0.02
N PHE A 158 -1.71 13.81 -0.41
CA PHE A 158 -2.93 13.56 0.36
C PHE A 158 -2.70 12.58 1.52
N PHE A 159 -1.63 11.78 1.47
CA PHE A 159 -1.23 10.96 2.60
C PHE A 159 -0.60 11.82 3.70
N VAL A 160 -0.80 11.41 4.95
CA VAL A 160 -0.09 11.99 6.10
C VAL A 160 1.42 11.85 5.89
N PRO A 161 2.25 12.85 6.28
CA PRO A 161 3.68 12.89 5.94
C PRO A 161 4.44 11.59 6.22
N GLU A 162 4.16 10.96 7.37
CA GLU A 162 4.79 9.72 7.82
C GLU A 162 4.56 8.50 6.91
N LEU A 163 3.50 8.51 6.09
CA LEU A 163 3.20 7.42 5.17
C LEU A 163 3.75 7.67 3.76
N ARG A 164 4.16 8.89 3.42
CA ARG A 164 4.50 9.25 2.04
C ARG A 164 5.70 8.46 1.50
N VAL A 165 6.77 8.36 2.28
CA VAL A 165 7.97 7.59 1.89
C VAL A 165 7.60 6.12 1.71
N LYS A 166 6.91 5.53 2.70
CA LYS A 166 6.42 4.14 2.63
C LYS A 166 5.55 3.88 1.40
N LYS A 167 4.66 4.82 1.06
CA LYS A 167 3.79 4.69 -0.13
C LYS A 167 4.57 4.76 -1.44
N LEU A 168 5.66 5.53 -1.51
CA LEU A 168 6.55 5.52 -2.67
C LEU A 168 7.39 4.24 -2.74
N GLU A 169 7.80 3.67 -1.61
CA GLU A 169 8.48 2.37 -1.54
C GLU A 169 7.55 1.22 -2.00
N GLU A 170 6.31 1.18 -1.51
CA GLU A 170 5.27 0.24 -1.98
C GLU A 170 5.04 0.40 -3.50
N ALA A 171 5.00 1.64 -4.00
CA ALA A 171 4.87 1.91 -5.43
C ALA A 171 6.09 1.43 -6.24
N LYS A 172 7.31 1.54 -5.70
CA LYS A 172 8.52 0.98 -6.32
C LYS A 172 8.42 -0.54 -6.45
N GLU A 173 8.00 -1.24 -5.39
CA GLU A 173 7.85 -2.70 -5.43
C GLU A 173 6.83 -3.13 -6.48
N LEU A 174 5.68 -2.43 -6.57
CA LEU A 174 4.70 -2.68 -7.63
C LEU A 174 5.26 -2.44 -9.04
N LEU A 175 6.09 -1.40 -9.25
CA LEU A 175 6.76 -1.19 -10.55
C LEU A 175 7.74 -2.31 -10.89
N ILE A 176 8.47 -2.83 -9.90
CA ILE A 176 9.39 -3.96 -10.11
C ILE A 176 8.61 -5.20 -10.56
N ILE A 177 7.45 -5.47 -9.94
CA ILE A 177 6.56 -6.57 -10.34
C ILE A 177 5.97 -6.31 -11.73
N ALA A 178 5.49 -5.09 -12.00
CA ALA A 178 4.97 -4.69 -13.31
C ALA A 178 6.02 -4.89 -14.42
N ASN A 179 7.29 -4.59 -14.15
CA ASN A 179 8.39 -4.80 -15.09
C ASN A 179 8.65 -6.29 -15.36
N LYS A 180 8.35 -7.20 -14.42
CA LYS A 180 8.41 -8.65 -14.68
C LYS A 180 7.27 -9.10 -15.59
N PHE A 181 6.11 -8.45 -15.54
CA PHE A 181 5.02 -8.72 -16.49
C PHE A 181 5.33 -8.23 -17.91
N ASP A 182 5.87 -7.01 -18.06
CA ASP A 182 6.29 -6.47 -19.37
C ASP A 182 7.59 -5.64 -19.25
N PRO A 183 8.77 -6.28 -19.47
CA PRO A 183 10.07 -5.60 -19.38
C PRO A 183 10.30 -4.51 -20.44
N ASN A 184 9.56 -4.56 -21.56
CA ASN A 184 9.72 -3.62 -22.67
C ASN A 184 8.79 -2.40 -22.54
N ASN A 185 8.04 -2.30 -21.44
CA ASN A 185 7.13 -1.20 -21.21
C ASN A 185 7.90 0.10 -20.90
N ASN A 186 7.82 1.07 -21.80
CA ASN A 186 8.56 2.34 -21.67
C ASN A 186 8.15 3.16 -20.44
N ASP A 187 6.88 3.12 -20.04
CA ASP A 187 6.39 3.95 -18.93
C ASP A 187 6.81 3.37 -17.58
N ILE A 188 6.78 2.04 -17.42
CA ILE A 188 7.32 1.35 -16.24
C ILE A 188 8.82 1.65 -16.09
N ASN A 189 9.59 1.50 -17.17
CA ASN A 189 11.03 1.75 -17.15
C ASN A 189 11.37 3.22 -16.79
N LYS A 190 10.62 4.19 -17.33
CA LYS A 190 10.76 5.61 -16.94
C LYS A 190 10.43 5.83 -15.47
N MET A 191 9.38 5.23 -14.95
CA MET A 191 9.01 5.39 -13.53
C MET A 191 10.07 4.75 -12.61
N LEU A 192 10.55 3.55 -12.92
CA LEU A 192 11.64 2.90 -12.18
C LEU A 192 12.93 3.74 -12.15
N ALA A 193 13.27 4.39 -13.26
CA ALA A 193 14.46 5.26 -13.32
C ALA A 193 14.36 6.49 -12.40
N ASN A 194 13.16 6.91 -12.01
CA ASN A 194 12.94 8.15 -11.25
C ASN A 194 12.49 7.91 -9.80
N ILE A 195 11.90 6.74 -9.48
CA ILE A 195 11.21 6.51 -8.20
C ILE A 195 12.15 6.65 -7.00
N ASP A 196 13.41 6.21 -7.10
CA ASP A 196 14.38 6.34 -6.02
C ASP A 196 14.71 7.80 -5.69
N GLN A 197 14.90 8.63 -6.71
CA GLN A 197 15.09 10.06 -6.51
C GLN A 197 13.86 10.72 -5.89
N GLN A 198 12.65 10.27 -6.26
CA GLN A 198 11.40 10.77 -5.64
C GLN A 198 11.30 10.37 -4.17
N ILE A 199 11.67 9.14 -3.81
CA ILE A 199 11.74 8.65 -2.43
C ILE A 199 12.70 9.52 -1.61
N THR A 200 13.93 9.71 -2.09
CA THR A 200 14.94 10.55 -1.40
C THR A 200 14.45 11.99 -1.26
N ASN A 201 13.95 12.60 -2.34
CA ASN A 201 13.44 13.98 -2.30
C ASN A 201 12.28 14.15 -1.32
N MET A 202 11.39 13.16 -1.23
CA MET A 202 10.28 13.17 -0.28
C MET A 202 10.77 13.06 1.16
N ALA A 203 11.72 12.16 1.43
CA ALA A 203 12.33 12.00 2.75
C ALA A 203 13.03 13.29 3.18
N ASP A 204 13.86 13.88 2.33
CA ASP A 204 14.55 15.15 2.60
C ASP A 204 13.58 16.30 2.85
N LYS A 205 12.48 16.35 2.10
CA LYS A 205 11.43 17.36 2.28
C LYS A 205 10.76 17.22 3.64
N ILE A 206 10.39 16.00 4.03
CA ILE A 206 9.79 15.72 5.34
C ILE A 206 10.76 16.12 6.45
N GLU A 207 12.04 15.77 6.34
CA GLU A 207 13.04 16.11 7.34
C GLU A 207 13.22 17.63 7.47
N LYS A 208 13.31 18.36 6.35
CA LYS A 208 13.36 19.83 6.33
C LYS A 208 12.10 20.45 6.95
N ASP A 209 10.92 19.86 6.70
CA ASP A 209 9.67 20.33 7.31
C ASP A 209 9.70 20.13 8.83
N ILE A 210 10.16 18.97 9.33
CA ILE A 210 10.37 18.69 10.77
C ILE A 210 11.35 19.71 11.39
N ASP A 211 12.45 19.98 10.69
CA ASP A 211 13.49 20.93 11.09
C ASP A 211 13.06 22.39 11.02
N LYS A 212 11.97 22.71 10.31
CA LYS A 212 11.43 24.06 10.27
C LYS A 212 10.29 24.31 11.26
N LYS A 213 9.52 23.28 11.63
CA LYS A 213 8.38 23.42 12.55
C LYS A 213 8.83 23.89 13.93
N LEU A 214 8.03 24.74 14.57
CA LEU A 214 8.27 25.30 15.90
C LEU A 214 7.06 25.04 16.81
N TRP A 215 7.29 24.96 18.10
CA TRP A 215 6.21 24.87 19.08
C TRP A 215 5.56 26.23 19.25
N GLU A 216 4.27 26.33 18.96
CA GLU A 216 3.54 27.60 19.01
C GLU A 216 3.18 28.07 20.42
N GLY A 217 3.29 27.19 21.42
CA GLY A 217 2.90 27.48 22.79
C GLY A 217 1.41 27.79 22.94
N HIS A 218 1.06 28.33 24.10
CA HIS A 218 -0.31 28.75 24.41
C HIS A 218 -0.76 29.93 23.54
N ILE A 219 -2.07 30.04 23.30
CA ILE A 219 -2.64 31.31 22.81
C ILE A 219 -2.39 32.42 23.85
N LYS A 220 -2.15 33.64 23.37
CA LYS A 220 -1.81 34.77 24.24
C LYS A 220 -3.04 35.30 25.01
N ASP A 221 -4.20 35.34 24.36
CA ASP A 221 -5.38 36.04 24.87
C ASP A 221 -6.53 35.07 25.18
N PHE A 222 -6.30 34.09 26.05
CA PHE A 222 -7.38 33.19 26.49
C PHE A 222 -8.35 33.93 27.41
N ALA A 223 -9.62 34.00 27.00
CA ALA A 223 -10.71 34.67 27.71
C ALA A 223 -11.69 33.68 28.35
N GLY A 224 -11.40 32.37 28.24
CA GLY A 224 -12.20 31.31 28.84
C GLY A 224 -12.02 31.22 30.35
N PRO A 225 -12.94 30.55 31.06
CA PRO A 225 -12.72 30.19 32.45
C PRO A 225 -11.55 29.22 32.61
N GLY A 226 -10.90 29.28 33.77
CA GLY A 226 -9.69 28.52 34.11
C GLY A 226 -8.39 29.23 33.70
N LYS A 227 -7.28 28.89 34.36
CA LYS A 227 -5.94 29.36 33.93
C LYS A 227 -5.38 28.42 32.86
N ILE A 228 -4.77 28.99 31.83
CA ILE A 228 -4.22 28.24 30.68
C ILE A 228 -3.28 27.10 31.14
N ASP A 229 -2.35 27.39 32.04
CA ASP A 229 -1.36 26.41 32.51
C ASP A 229 -2.01 25.27 33.29
N GLU A 230 -3.04 25.57 34.08
CA GLU A 230 -3.80 24.57 34.85
C GLU A 230 -4.62 23.67 33.90
N LEU A 231 -5.24 24.25 32.88
CA LEU A 231 -5.96 23.52 31.83
C LEU A 231 -5.01 22.61 31.03
N ALA A 232 -3.83 23.12 30.67
CA ALA A 232 -2.81 22.35 29.95
C ALA A 232 -2.29 21.18 30.81
N LYS A 233 -2.01 21.41 32.09
CA LYS A 233 -1.60 20.35 33.04
C LYS A 233 -2.68 19.28 33.17
N THR A 234 -3.95 19.69 33.29
CA THR A 234 -5.08 18.76 33.39
C THR A 234 -5.22 17.93 32.12
N ALA A 235 -5.04 18.54 30.94
CA ALA A 235 -5.05 17.81 29.68
C ALA A 235 -3.87 16.82 29.57
N ILE A 236 -2.65 17.20 30.00
CA ILE A 236 -1.51 16.27 30.05
C ILE A 236 -1.87 15.04 30.90
N GLU A 237 -2.43 15.26 32.09
CA GLU A 237 -2.79 14.18 33.00
C GLU A 237 -3.90 13.28 32.45
N TYR A 238 -4.89 13.87 31.78
CA TYR A 238 -5.92 13.13 31.05
C TYR A 238 -5.30 12.20 30.00
N PHE A 239 -4.49 12.73 29.06
CA PHE A 239 -3.90 11.91 27.99
C PHE A 239 -2.84 10.91 28.49
N LYS A 240 -2.14 11.21 29.59
CA LYS A 240 -1.25 10.23 30.24
C LYS A 240 -2.01 9.03 30.79
N ASN A 241 -3.24 9.24 31.25
CA ASN A 241 -4.08 8.19 31.84
C ASN A 241 -5.03 7.51 30.86
N ASP A 242 -5.12 8.02 29.64
CA ASP A 242 -5.95 7.48 28.57
C ASP A 242 -5.41 6.14 28.03
N LYS A 243 -6.32 5.19 27.76
CA LYS A 243 -5.99 3.81 27.33
C LYS A 243 -5.44 3.75 25.91
N GLU A 244 -5.83 4.66 25.04
CA GLU A 244 -5.40 4.71 23.64
C GLU A 244 -4.09 5.48 23.48
N TRP A 245 -3.80 6.40 24.41
CA TRP A 245 -2.59 7.23 24.43
C TRP A 245 -1.59 6.79 25.50
N GLY A 246 -1.52 7.48 26.65
CA GLY A 246 -0.43 7.32 27.62
C GLY A 246 -0.35 5.96 28.30
N LYS A 247 -1.45 5.20 28.38
CA LYS A 247 -1.48 3.83 28.90
C LYS A 247 -1.48 2.75 27.80
N ASN A 248 -1.24 3.12 26.55
CA ASN A 248 -1.20 2.17 25.45
C ASN A 248 0.09 1.36 25.47
N GLU A 249 0.02 0.12 25.95
CA GLU A 249 1.17 -0.80 26.07
C GLU A 249 1.80 -1.16 24.73
N LYS A 250 1.05 -1.09 23.63
CA LYS A 250 1.54 -1.45 22.29
C LYS A 250 2.41 -0.36 21.69
N THR A 251 1.99 0.90 21.82
CA THR A 251 2.69 2.04 21.21
C THR A 251 3.69 2.70 22.15
N LYS A 252 3.56 2.46 23.47
CA LYS A 252 4.39 3.08 24.52
C LYS A 252 4.51 4.58 24.33
N THR A 253 3.35 5.23 24.18
CA THR A 253 3.26 6.65 23.87
C THR A 253 3.58 7.49 25.10
N GLU A 254 4.55 8.40 24.97
CA GLU A 254 4.89 9.39 25.97
C GLU A 254 4.28 10.75 25.62
N ILE A 255 3.56 11.34 26.57
CA ILE A 255 3.01 12.70 26.46
C ILE A 255 4.09 13.72 26.84
N LEU A 256 4.49 14.55 25.88
CA LEU A 256 5.59 15.51 26.03
C LEU A 256 5.14 16.89 26.47
N ALA A 257 4.14 17.45 25.80
CA ALA A 257 3.65 18.81 26.07
C ALA A 257 2.20 18.99 25.59
N VAL A 258 1.49 19.93 26.22
CA VAL A 258 0.20 20.41 25.76
C VAL A 258 0.22 21.93 25.67
N ALA A 259 -0.34 22.47 24.60
CA ALA A 259 -0.62 23.89 24.47
C ALA A 259 -2.11 24.12 24.21
N ILE A 260 -2.75 24.99 24.99
CA ILE A 260 -4.08 25.54 24.65
C ILE A 260 -3.98 26.42 23.41
N ARG A 261 -4.71 26.05 22.34
CA ARG A 261 -4.63 26.68 21.01
C ARG A 261 -5.88 27.44 20.59
N GLY A 262 -6.89 27.49 21.45
CA GLY A 262 -8.09 28.28 21.18
C GLY A 262 -8.97 28.46 22.40
N GLN A 263 -9.94 29.35 22.27
CA GLN A 263 -11.01 29.51 23.25
C GLN A 263 -11.85 28.23 23.35
N TRP A 264 -12.59 28.09 24.44
CA TRP A 264 -13.65 27.08 24.55
C TRP A 264 -14.61 27.18 23.37
N LYS A 265 -14.92 26.03 22.75
CA LYS A 265 -15.88 25.91 21.66
C LYS A 265 -17.01 24.96 22.05
N ILE A 266 -18.16 25.16 21.42
CA ILE A 266 -19.27 24.22 21.52
C ILE A 266 -18.81 22.89 20.89
N ALA A 267 -18.99 21.80 21.65
CA ALA A 267 -18.79 20.45 21.15
C ALA A 267 -20.13 19.88 20.67
N GLU A 268 -21.17 20.01 21.51
CA GLU A 268 -22.49 19.44 21.24
C GLU A 268 -23.62 20.34 21.78
N THR A 269 -24.74 20.32 21.07
CA THR A 269 -26.00 20.96 21.44
C THR A 269 -27.14 19.95 21.45
N ASN A 270 -28.13 20.13 22.32
CA ASN A 270 -29.36 19.34 22.24
C ASN A 270 -30.22 19.72 21.02
N ILE A 271 -31.36 19.03 20.86
CA ILE A 271 -32.31 19.27 19.76
C ILE A 271 -32.90 20.70 19.72
N PHE A 272 -32.76 21.47 20.80
CA PHE A 272 -33.23 22.86 20.91
C PHE A 272 -32.09 23.87 20.73
N GLY A 273 -30.89 23.42 20.32
CA GLY A 273 -29.73 24.28 20.12
C GLY A 273 -29.05 24.74 21.42
N GLN A 274 -29.44 24.20 22.57
CA GLN A 274 -28.82 24.54 23.86
C GLN A 274 -27.52 23.75 24.03
N VAL A 275 -26.45 24.42 24.46
CA VAL A 275 -25.14 23.79 24.66
C VAL A 275 -25.21 22.76 25.80
N ILE A 276 -24.74 21.55 25.52
CA ILE A 276 -24.66 20.43 26.48
C ILE A 276 -23.23 19.91 26.67
N GLN A 277 -22.28 20.33 25.82
CA GLN A 277 -20.89 19.93 25.92
C GLN A 277 -19.95 20.98 25.34
N TRP A 278 -18.81 21.19 26.00
CA TRP A 278 -17.75 22.08 25.54
C TRP A 278 -16.50 21.30 25.16
N ARG A 279 -15.69 21.88 24.27
CA ARG A 279 -14.37 21.37 23.91
C ARG A 279 -13.31 22.44 23.99
N LEU A 280 -12.09 22.04 24.30
CA LEU A 280 -10.94 22.92 24.41
C LEU A 280 -9.92 22.61 23.30
N PRO A 281 -9.71 23.48 22.30
CA PRO A 281 -8.71 23.24 21.27
C PRO A 281 -7.29 23.25 21.84
N ILE A 282 -6.52 22.19 21.59
CA ILE A 282 -5.13 22.04 22.04
C ILE A 282 -4.22 21.53 20.92
N HIS A 283 -2.92 21.77 21.09
CA HIS A 283 -1.87 20.93 20.49
C HIS A 283 -1.35 19.97 21.55
N LEU A 284 -1.33 18.67 21.24
CA LEU A 284 -0.73 17.62 22.07
C LEU A 284 0.53 17.11 21.37
N ALA A 285 1.69 17.29 22.00
CA ALA A 285 2.95 16.69 21.53
C ALA A 285 3.17 15.34 22.21
N ILE A 286 3.46 14.33 21.41
CA ILE A 286 3.78 12.98 21.86
C ILE A 286 5.07 12.46 21.21
N THR A 287 5.63 11.41 21.80
CA THR A 287 6.63 10.57 21.14
C THR A 287 6.38 9.10 21.47
N THR A 288 6.92 8.22 20.64
CA THR A 288 7.09 6.80 20.93
C THR A 288 8.58 6.49 21.01
N ASP A 289 8.97 5.28 21.41
CA ASP A 289 10.38 4.86 21.44
C ASP A 289 11.07 5.10 20.08
N LYS A 290 10.42 4.69 18.98
CA LYS A 290 10.94 4.84 17.60
C LYS A 290 11.11 6.30 17.17
N LEU A 291 10.21 7.20 17.58
CA LEU A 291 10.30 8.62 17.25
C LEU A 291 11.33 9.33 18.13
N ARG A 292 11.43 8.92 19.40
CA ARG A 292 12.36 9.48 20.38
C ARG A 292 13.81 9.25 19.97
N GLU A 293 14.14 8.07 19.45
CA GLU A 293 15.47 7.74 18.89
C GLU A 293 15.90 8.73 17.78
N LYS A 294 14.94 9.32 17.06
CA LYS A 294 15.16 10.29 15.98
C LYS A 294 15.03 11.74 16.41
N ASN A 295 14.89 12.02 17.72
CA ASN A 295 14.58 13.34 18.25
C ASN A 295 13.28 13.94 17.65
N ILE A 296 12.25 13.13 17.39
CA ILE A 296 10.99 13.56 16.77
C ILE A 296 9.83 13.53 17.77
N ALA A 297 9.07 14.61 17.82
CA ALA A 297 7.74 14.68 18.42
C ALA A 297 6.68 14.71 17.31
N LYS A 298 5.59 13.97 17.51
CA LYS A 298 4.37 14.13 16.71
C LYS A 298 3.39 15.01 17.47
N VAL A 299 2.92 16.06 16.83
CA VAL A 299 1.97 17.01 17.38
C VAL A 299 0.61 16.81 16.72
N TYR A 300 -0.42 16.68 17.55
CA TYR A 300 -1.80 16.55 17.12
C TYR A 300 -2.59 17.80 17.49
N GLU A 301 -3.39 18.28 16.54
CA GLU A 301 -4.53 19.15 16.83
C GLU A 301 -5.61 18.30 17.49
N LEU A 302 -5.87 18.53 18.78
CA LEU A 302 -6.91 17.81 19.52
C LEU A 302 -7.92 18.76 20.12
N SER A 303 -9.05 18.20 20.54
CA SER A 303 -10.03 18.91 21.35
C SER A 303 -10.59 17.98 22.42
N PRO A 304 -9.99 17.89 23.62
CA PRO A 304 -10.64 17.22 24.75
C PRO A 304 -12.00 17.86 25.03
N VAL A 305 -12.99 17.02 25.35
CA VAL A 305 -14.38 17.42 25.58
C VAL A 305 -14.74 17.25 27.05
N THR A 306 -15.54 18.16 27.58
CA THR A 306 -16.07 18.08 28.95
C THR A 306 -17.11 16.97 29.04
N LYS A 307 -17.52 16.63 30.27
CA LYS A 307 -18.73 15.85 30.50
C LYS A 307 -19.97 16.51 29.88
N ILE A 308 -20.91 15.69 29.41
CA ILE A 308 -22.24 16.16 28.99
C ILE A 308 -23.00 16.68 30.21
N GLY A 309 -23.41 17.95 30.17
CA GLY A 309 -24.09 18.62 31.28
C GLY A 309 -25.53 19.01 30.98
N SER A 310 -26.14 19.73 31.93
CA SER A 310 -27.50 20.25 31.75
C SER A 310 -27.55 21.30 30.63
N PRO A 311 -28.58 21.27 29.76
CA PRO A 311 -28.73 22.23 28.66
C PRO A 311 -28.64 23.69 29.12
N GLY A 312 -27.75 24.46 28.48
CA GLY A 312 -27.54 25.88 28.77
C GLY A 312 -26.80 26.18 30.08
N LYS A 313 -26.46 25.16 30.89
CA LYS A 313 -25.75 25.29 32.17
C LYS A 313 -24.49 24.42 32.26
N THR A 314 -24.07 23.81 31.14
CA THR A 314 -22.89 22.95 31.12
C THR A 314 -21.62 23.77 31.39
N PRO A 315 -20.78 23.40 32.37
CA PRO A 315 -19.60 24.16 32.73
C PRO A 315 -18.48 23.99 31.69
N LYS A 316 -17.67 25.05 31.54
CA LYS A 316 -16.47 25.09 30.66
C LYS A 316 -15.23 24.73 31.47
N GLU A 317 -15.18 23.53 32.03
CA GLU A 317 -14.08 23.09 32.88
C GLU A 317 -13.89 21.56 32.83
N PRO A 318 -12.69 21.04 33.13
CA PRO A 318 -12.46 19.61 33.33
C PRO A 318 -13.33 19.05 34.49
N PRO A 319 -13.56 17.73 34.58
CA PRO A 319 -12.84 16.65 33.88
C PRO A 319 -13.22 16.49 32.41
N PHE A 320 -12.28 15.95 31.64
CA PHE A 320 -12.50 15.56 30.24
C PHE A 320 -13.01 14.12 30.18
N GLU A 321 -13.95 13.83 29.27
CA GLU A 321 -14.56 12.50 29.08
C GLU A 321 -14.34 11.93 27.67
N GLY A 322 -13.62 12.65 26.82
CA GLY A 322 -13.28 12.22 25.46
C GLY A 322 -12.47 13.28 24.74
N PHE A 323 -12.23 13.07 23.44
CA PHE A 323 -11.52 14.04 22.61
C PHE A 323 -11.83 13.85 21.13
N TRP A 324 -11.66 14.91 20.35
CA TRP A 324 -11.64 14.84 18.89
C TRP A 324 -10.21 14.97 18.38
N VAL A 325 -9.87 14.21 17.34
CA VAL A 325 -8.56 14.24 16.69
C VAL A 325 -8.67 14.96 15.34
N GLY A 326 -7.84 15.99 15.16
CA GLY A 326 -7.69 16.75 13.93
C GLY A 326 -6.40 16.37 13.18
N ASN A 327 -5.76 17.37 12.59
CA ASN A 327 -4.53 17.16 11.84
C ASN A 327 -3.35 16.80 12.76
N SER A 328 -2.26 16.32 12.15
CA SER A 328 -1.00 16.13 12.85
C SER A 328 0.19 16.52 11.98
N TRP A 329 1.30 16.88 12.64
CA TRP A 329 2.60 17.12 12.03
C TRP A 329 3.71 16.64 12.95
N MET A 330 4.92 16.62 12.43
CA MET A 330 6.12 16.25 13.18
C MET A 330 7.02 17.47 13.38
N MET A 331 7.78 17.46 14.46
CA MET A 331 8.80 18.47 14.77
C MET A 331 9.89 17.86 15.65
N ARG A 332 11.00 18.58 15.87
CA ARG A 332 12.04 18.12 16.79
C ARG A 332 11.61 18.25 18.26
N ILE A 333 12.01 17.28 19.10
CA ILE A 333 11.69 17.30 20.54
C ILE A 333 12.39 18.47 21.22
N ASP A 334 13.61 18.81 20.83
CA ASP A 334 14.39 19.95 21.37
C ASP A 334 13.72 21.32 21.20
N LYS A 335 12.73 21.43 20.31
CA LYS A 335 11.91 22.64 20.10
C LYS A 335 10.66 22.70 20.96
N LEU A 336 10.37 21.65 21.72
CA LEU A 336 9.33 21.70 22.73
C LEU A 336 9.82 22.50 23.94
N PRO A 337 8.90 23.11 24.72
CA PRO A 337 9.27 23.72 25.99
C PRO A 337 9.99 22.67 26.83
N ALA A 338 11.12 23.06 27.43
CA ALA A 338 11.95 22.15 28.21
C ALA A 338 11.04 21.35 29.16
N ILE A 339 10.87 20.07 28.87
CA ILE A 339 10.27 19.16 29.82
C ILE A 339 11.27 19.16 30.97
N LYS A 340 10.90 19.73 32.12
CA LYS A 340 11.63 19.50 33.36
C LYS A 340 11.50 18.02 33.71
N LYS A 341 12.16 17.15 32.96
CA LYS A 341 12.55 15.84 33.44
C LYS A 341 13.72 16.13 34.37
N GLU A 342 13.48 15.99 35.66
CA GLU A 342 14.55 15.56 36.55
C GLU A 342 15.17 14.33 35.89
N LEU A 343 16.33 14.52 35.24
CA LEU A 343 17.15 13.38 34.88
C LEU A 343 17.40 12.61 36.18
N PRO A 344 17.27 11.27 36.20
CA PRO A 344 17.70 10.51 37.35
C PRO A 344 19.15 10.91 37.62
N LYS A 345 19.41 11.43 38.81
CA LYS A 345 20.78 11.66 39.28
C LYS A 345 21.49 10.34 39.10
N ASP A 346 22.52 10.33 38.28
CA ASP A 346 23.46 9.23 38.19
C ASP A 346 24.10 9.08 39.57
N THR A 347 23.58 8.17 40.38
CA THR A 347 24.12 7.83 41.69
C THR A 347 25.35 6.92 41.59
N ASN A 348 25.87 6.67 40.38
CA ASN A 348 27.05 5.86 40.14
C ASN A 348 28.21 6.66 39.54
N LYS A 349 28.41 7.89 40.00
CA LYS A 349 29.74 8.52 39.92
C LYS A 349 30.48 8.23 41.24
N PRO A 350 31.58 7.47 41.23
CA PRO A 350 32.35 7.25 42.45
C PRO A 350 32.90 8.60 42.94
N GLU A 351 32.71 8.86 44.23
CA GLU A 351 33.32 9.98 44.94
C GLU A 351 34.83 9.99 44.66
N SER A 352 35.29 11.06 44.05
CA SER A 352 36.71 11.34 43.93
C SER A 352 37.29 11.48 45.34
N ILE A 353 38.14 10.53 45.69
CA ILE A 353 38.98 10.52 46.88
C ILE A 353 39.66 11.88 47.01
N GLN A 354 39.38 12.57 48.12
CA GLN A 354 40.17 13.72 48.55
C GLN A 354 41.54 13.20 48.98
N ASN A 355 42.56 13.44 48.16
CA ASN A 355 43.94 13.32 48.61
C ASN A 355 44.24 14.49 49.55
N THR A 356 44.25 14.19 50.85
CA THR A 356 44.98 14.95 51.85
C THR A 356 46.48 14.89 51.54
N THR A 357 47.09 16.04 51.29
CA THR A 357 48.56 16.18 51.36
C THR A 357 48.84 17.29 52.36
N THR A 358 49.00 16.89 53.61
CA THR A 358 49.92 17.53 54.54
C THR A 358 51.33 17.25 54.06
N ASP A 359 52.17 18.28 53.93
CA ASP A 359 53.51 18.27 54.48
C ASP A 359 54.09 19.69 54.52
N ASP A 360 54.25 20.17 55.74
CA ASP A 360 55.13 21.25 56.14
C ASP A 360 56.59 20.84 55.93
N VAL A 361 57.39 21.67 55.24
CA VAL A 361 58.84 21.74 55.47
C VAL A 361 59.29 23.19 55.50
N LYS A 362 59.66 23.64 56.70
CA LYS A 362 60.52 24.79 57.00
C LYS A 362 61.95 24.56 56.50
N THR A 363 62.58 25.61 55.97
CA THR A 363 63.95 26.11 56.29
C THR A 363 64.21 27.36 55.43
N THR A 364 64.30 28.59 55.98
CA THR A 364 65.55 29.32 56.33
C THR A 364 66.67 29.19 55.29
N GLU A 365 66.86 30.20 54.44
CA GLU A 365 67.83 31.31 54.58
C GLU A 365 67.45 32.48 53.66
#